data_AF-A0A5B9EV30-F1
#
_entry.id   AF-A0A5B9EV30-F1
#
_cell.length_a   1.000
_cell.length_b   1.000
_cell.length_c   1.000
_cell.angle_alpha   90.00
_cell.angle_beta   90.00
_cell.angle_gamma   90.00
#
_symmetry.space_group_name_H-M   'P 1'
#
loop_
_entity.id
_entity.type
_entity.pdbx_description
1 polymer ?
#
loop_
_entity_poly.entity_id
_entity_poly.type
_entity_poly.pdbx_seq_one_letter_code
_entity_poly.pdbx_strand_id
1 'polypeptide(L)'
;MEGTFFKTIAANIFIFSSLNSILFNGNPLMRLDGYFAFSDWIGHRNLSSASAQIYKSARSYVATFGGQGAWPETRRDRAYLWYGVASGLYKINLADDPLADPTAVFRPWIAVGDLGRLCDVFLALVEQIAGRARGGQTDIYRSTYGLLGRCLGVVAACMFIPLPFKVTVPMALDAQGTYAVQTQQGGTLDFVANSGTVTEGTQLYRLTNSLLDGDIALAQANLELAELQRATVVQSNATQNLIATTQLEAPETELALLLNSQKLLDGYAKQAGFFEPGFEVRTGAYLVEGSRIGALYPAGDTAVLIGQFPENRIARLRDGDPYFPFGTARKSLG
;
A
#
# COMPACT_ATOMS: atom_id res chain seq x y z
N MET A 1 5.85 31.07 2.29
CA MET A 1 5.52 30.07 3.33
C MET A 1 6.30 28.76 3.17
N GLU A 2 6.91 28.49 2.01
CA GLU A 2 7.70 27.25 1.75
C GLU A 2 9.03 27.16 2.51
N GLY A 3 9.73 28.28 2.72
CA GLY A 3 11.05 28.28 3.37
C GLY A 3 11.03 27.92 4.86
N THR A 4 9.95 28.22 5.57
CA THR A 4 9.80 27.89 6.99
C THR A 4 9.44 26.42 7.18
N PHE A 5 8.60 25.87 6.30
CA PHE A 5 8.20 24.47 6.32
C PHE A 5 9.39 23.53 6.03
N PHE A 6 10.20 23.83 5.01
CA PHE A 6 11.39 23.04 4.69
C PHE A 6 12.42 23.08 5.81
N LYS A 7 12.61 24.24 6.46
CA LYS A 7 13.50 24.38 7.62
C LYS A 7 13.02 23.54 8.80
N THR A 8 11.72 23.52 9.10
CA THR A 8 11.16 22.71 10.19
C THR A 8 11.31 21.21 9.92
N ILE A 9 11.07 20.76 8.69
CA ILE A 9 11.28 19.36 8.30
C ILE A 9 12.75 18.99 8.39
N ALA A 10 13.64 19.81 7.83
CA ALA A 10 15.08 19.56 7.88
C ALA A 10 15.61 19.53 9.33
N ALA A 11 15.12 20.43 10.19
CA ALA A 11 15.47 20.45 11.62
C ALA A 11 14.96 19.20 12.34
N ASN A 12 13.71 18.77 12.09
CA ASN A 12 13.16 17.57 12.68
C ASN A 12 13.89 16.30 12.21
N ILE A 13 14.21 16.20 10.92
CA ILE A 13 15.02 15.09 10.37
C ILE A 13 16.41 15.09 11.01
N PHE A 14 17.06 16.24 11.11
CA PHE A 14 18.38 16.36 11.71
C PHE A 14 18.38 15.94 13.19
N ILE A 15 17.42 16.44 13.98
CA ILE A 15 17.29 16.09 15.40
C ILE A 15 16.97 14.61 15.56
N PHE A 16 16.02 14.09 14.79
CA PHE A 16 15.63 12.68 14.85
C PHE A 16 16.78 11.76 14.44
N SER A 17 17.49 12.07 13.35
CA SER A 17 18.63 11.29 12.88
C SER A 17 19.80 11.33 13.86
N SER A 18 20.12 12.51 14.41
CA SER A 18 21.19 12.65 15.41
C SER A 18 20.88 11.90 16.70
N LEU A 19 19.64 12.03 17.20
CA LEU A 19 19.20 11.35 18.40
C LEU A 19 19.19 9.83 18.21
N ASN A 20 18.68 9.35 17.08
CA ASN A 20 18.63 7.91 16.79
C ASN A 20 20.04 7.33 16.60
N SER A 21 20.96 8.08 15.97
CA SER A 21 22.37 7.66 15.82
C SER A 21 23.07 7.52 17.17
N ILE A 22 22.85 8.48 18.08
CA ILE A 22 23.42 8.43 19.44
C ILE A 22 22.79 7.29 20.25
N LEU A 23 21.46 7.11 20.19
CA LEU A 23 20.78 6.03 20.91
C LEU A 23 21.18 4.64 20.41
N PHE A 24 21.36 4.50 19.10
CA PHE A 24 21.77 3.24 18.50
C PHE A 24 23.22 2.91 18.85
N ASN A 25 24.14 3.86 18.67
CA ASN A 25 25.56 3.63 18.95
C ASN A 25 25.86 3.57 20.46
N GLY A 26 25.12 4.33 21.27
CA GLY A 26 25.22 4.34 22.73
C GLY A 26 24.59 3.14 23.43
N ASN A 27 24.04 2.17 22.68
CA ASN A 27 23.37 1.01 23.27
C ASN A 27 24.36 0.06 23.97
N PRO A 28 24.20 -0.17 25.30
CA PRO A 28 25.09 -1.05 26.05
C PRO A 28 24.84 -2.56 25.79
N LEU A 29 23.74 -2.94 25.15
CA LEU A 29 23.33 -4.34 24.95
C LEU A 29 23.90 -5.00 23.69
N MET A 30 24.32 -4.20 22.71
CA MET A 30 24.96 -4.66 21.47
C MET A 30 26.43 -4.23 21.44
N ARG A 31 27.29 -5.01 20.76
CA ARG A 31 28.71 -4.68 20.59
C ARG A 31 28.91 -3.48 19.66
N LEU A 32 28.56 -2.30 20.15
CA LEU A 32 28.75 -0.97 19.56
C LEU A 32 29.57 -0.11 20.55
N ASP A 33 29.78 1.18 20.26
CA ASP A 33 30.66 2.03 21.08
C ASP A 33 30.15 2.18 22.52
N GLY A 34 28.82 2.20 22.70
CA GLY A 34 28.17 2.24 24.01
C GLY A 34 28.42 1.00 24.87
N TYR A 35 28.55 -0.19 24.26
CA TYR A 35 28.90 -1.41 24.99
C TYR A 35 30.31 -1.34 25.56
N PHE A 36 31.28 -0.82 24.81
CA PHE A 36 32.64 -0.72 25.31
C PHE A 36 32.73 0.28 26.46
N ALA A 37 32.08 1.44 26.33
CA ALA A 37 31.96 2.43 27.40
C ALA A 37 31.31 1.85 28.67
N PHE A 38 30.22 1.11 28.52
CA PHE A 38 29.53 0.44 29.64
C PHE A 38 30.39 -0.67 30.26
N SER A 39 31.09 -1.45 29.44
CA SER A 39 31.96 -2.53 29.91
C SER A 39 33.17 -2.02 30.68
N ASP A 40 33.70 -0.86 30.28
CA ASP A 40 34.80 -0.18 30.97
C ASP A 40 34.33 0.43 32.29
N TRP A 41 33.15 1.04 32.30
CA TRP A 41 32.53 1.57 33.52
C TRP A 41 32.26 0.49 34.59
N ILE A 42 31.86 -0.72 34.16
CA ILE A 42 31.65 -1.88 35.05
C ILE A 42 32.99 -2.60 35.38
N GLY A 43 34.09 -2.23 34.74
CA GLY A 43 35.41 -2.82 34.96
C GLY A 43 35.53 -4.28 34.47
N HIS A 44 34.64 -4.72 33.58
CA HIS A 44 34.63 -6.08 33.06
C HIS A 44 34.77 -6.12 31.54
N ARG A 45 36.02 -6.34 31.11
CA ARG A 45 36.35 -6.61 29.71
C ARG A 45 35.68 -7.93 29.28
N ASN A 46 34.94 -7.88 28.17
CA ASN A 46 34.28 -9.02 27.53
C ASN A 46 32.97 -9.52 28.21
N LEU A 47 32.18 -8.60 28.77
CA LEU A 47 30.85 -8.86 29.33
C LEU A 47 29.94 -9.71 28.41
N SER A 48 29.95 -9.45 27.11
CA SER A 48 29.10 -10.14 26.14
C SER A 48 29.40 -11.64 25.99
N SER A 49 30.68 -12.04 26.07
CA SER A 49 31.04 -13.45 25.94
C SER A 49 30.77 -14.19 27.25
N ALA A 50 31.05 -13.55 28.39
CA ALA A 50 30.75 -14.10 29.70
C ALA A 50 29.24 -14.34 29.88
N SER A 51 28.40 -13.38 29.47
CA SER A 51 26.95 -13.55 29.48
C SER A 51 26.47 -14.65 28.53
N ALA A 52 27.08 -14.78 27.34
CA ALA A 52 26.72 -15.82 26.39
C ALA A 52 27.07 -17.23 26.91
N GLN A 53 28.21 -17.37 27.59
CA GLN A 53 28.64 -18.63 28.19
C GLN A 53 27.74 -19.03 29.36
N ILE A 54 27.42 -18.09 30.26
CA ILE A 54 26.51 -18.33 31.40
C ILE A 54 25.08 -18.60 30.91
N TYR A 55 24.63 -17.89 29.88
CA TYR A 55 23.35 -18.18 29.24
C TYR A 55 23.32 -19.59 28.65
N LYS A 56 24.38 -20.01 27.96
CA LYS A 56 24.50 -21.36 27.41
C LYS A 56 24.47 -22.43 28.51
N SER A 57 25.19 -22.21 29.62
CA SER A 57 25.23 -23.17 30.75
C SER A 57 23.92 -23.22 31.54
N ALA A 58 23.27 -22.08 31.77
CA ALA A 58 21.96 -22.03 32.43
C ALA A 58 20.88 -22.65 31.55
N ARG A 59 20.93 -22.40 30.23
CA ARG A 59 20.04 -23.01 29.25
C ARG A 59 20.21 -24.52 29.20
N SER A 60 21.44 -25.03 29.17
CA SER A 60 21.67 -26.48 29.21
C SER A 60 21.21 -27.08 30.53
N TYR A 61 21.41 -26.39 31.65
CA TYR A 61 20.96 -26.82 32.97
C TYR A 61 19.43 -26.95 33.03
N VAL A 62 18.71 -25.93 32.58
CA VAL A 62 17.22 -25.95 32.51
C VAL A 62 16.73 -27.00 31.52
N ALA A 63 17.33 -27.09 30.33
CA ALA A 63 16.93 -28.04 29.29
C ALA A 63 17.22 -29.50 29.67
N THR A 64 18.15 -29.75 30.58
CA THR A 64 18.49 -31.09 31.08
C THR A 64 17.92 -31.40 32.46
N PHE A 65 17.13 -30.49 33.04
CA PHE A 65 16.67 -30.59 34.44
C PHE A 65 17.83 -30.87 35.41
N GLY A 66 18.96 -30.20 35.21
CA GLY A 66 20.16 -30.33 36.05
C GLY A 66 21.15 -31.42 35.61
N GLY A 67 20.94 -32.06 34.46
CA GLY A 67 21.84 -33.10 33.95
C GLY A 67 23.16 -32.60 33.32
N GLN A 68 23.19 -31.39 32.75
CA GLN A 68 24.41 -30.78 32.18
C GLN A 68 24.39 -29.25 32.28
N GLY A 69 25.55 -28.64 32.49
CA GLY A 69 25.67 -27.21 32.76
C GLY A 69 25.42 -26.87 34.23
N ALA A 70 25.39 -25.59 34.55
CA ALA A 70 25.25 -25.10 35.92
C ALA A 70 24.29 -23.92 35.94
N TRP A 71 23.43 -23.90 36.98
CA TRP A 71 22.65 -22.72 37.30
C TRP A 71 23.56 -21.67 37.95
N PRO A 72 23.45 -20.38 37.60
CA PRO A 72 24.28 -19.35 38.20
C PRO A 72 23.97 -19.17 39.69
N GLU A 73 24.95 -19.48 40.55
CA GLU A 73 24.83 -19.40 42.01
C GLU A 73 25.14 -17.98 42.53
N THR A 74 26.11 -17.30 41.92
CA THR A 74 26.53 -15.96 42.34
C THR A 74 25.55 -14.88 41.90
N ARG A 75 25.36 -13.82 42.70
CA ARG A 75 24.61 -12.61 42.30
C ARG A 75 25.13 -12.01 40.97
N ARG A 76 26.45 -12.08 40.78
CA ARG A 76 27.13 -11.60 39.56
C ARG A 76 26.80 -12.45 38.33
N ASP A 77 26.83 -13.77 38.45
CA ASP A 77 26.51 -14.66 37.33
C ASP A 77 25.04 -14.56 36.93
N ARG A 78 24.15 -14.33 37.90
CA ARG A 78 22.74 -14.00 37.64
C ARG A 78 22.60 -12.67 36.90
N ALA A 79 23.39 -11.66 37.22
CA ALA A 79 23.40 -10.39 36.47
C ALA A 79 23.86 -10.59 35.02
N TYR A 80 24.85 -11.45 34.78
CA TYR A 80 25.30 -11.81 33.44
C TYR A 80 24.26 -12.63 32.66
N LEU A 81 23.53 -13.52 33.34
CA LEU A 81 22.40 -14.22 32.74
C LEU A 81 21.34 -13.23 32.26
N TRP A 82 20.91 -12.32 33.13
CA TRP A 82 19.91 -11.30 32.80
C TRP A 82 20.37 -10.35 31.70
N TYR A 83 21.65 -9.94 31.72
CA TYR A 83 22.24 -9.16 30.64
C TYR A 83 22.23 -9.94 29.30
N GLY A 84 22.54 -11.24 29.31
CA GLY A 84 22.49 -12.09 28.13
C GLY A 84 21.07 -12.23 27.56
N VAL A 85 20.06 -12.41 28.43
CA VAL A 85 18.65 -12.45 28.05
C VAL A 85 18.19 -11.09 27.50
N ALA A 86 18.50 -9.99 28.18
CA ALA A 86 18.17 -8.65 27.73
C ALA A 86 18.81 -8.29 26.38
N SER A 87 20.08 -8.64 26.19
CA SER A 87 20.80 -8.48 24.91
C SER A 87 20.17 -9.33 23.79
N GLY A 88 19.72 -10.55 24.11
CA GLY A 88 19.00 -11.41 23.17
C GLY A 88 17.65 -10.84 22.76
N LEU A 89 16.82 -10.44 23.73
CA LEU A 89 15.51 -9.82 23.48
C LEU A 89 15.65 -8.51 22.70
N TYR A 90 16.63 -7.68 23.04
CA TYR A 90 16.89 -6.44 22.32
C TYR A 90 17.23 -6.70 20.85
N LYS A 91 18.06 -7.71 20.54
CA LYS A 91 18.39 -8.08 19.16
C LYS A 91 17.21 -8.61 18.36
N ILE A 92 16.25 -9.29 19.01
CA ILE A 92 15.00 -9.74 18.37
C ILE A 92 14.13 -8.52 18.06
N ASN A 93 13.89 -7.65 19.04
CA ASN A 93 13.09 -6.44 18.85
C ASN A 93 13.68 -5.50 17.79
N LEU A 94 15.02 -5.40 17.72
CA LEU A 94 15.68 -4.60 16.68
C LEU A 94 15.52 -5.21 15.28
N ALA A 95 15.48 -6.54 15.18
CA ALA A 95 15.27 -7.24 13.91
C ALA A 95 13.81 -7.13 13.44
N ASP A 96 12.86 -6.94 14.36
CA ASP A 96 11.44 -6.74 14.07
C ASP A 96 11.05 -5.26 13.82
N ASP A 97 11.99 -4.30 13.97
CA ASP A 97 11.72 -2.88 13.79
C ASP A 97 11.44 -2.53 12.31
N PRO A 98 10.22 -2.05 11.96
CA PRO A 98 9.87 -1.66 10.60
C PRO A 98 10.75 -0.56 10.02
N LEU A 99 11.41 0.23 10.87
CA LEU A 99 12.30 1.33 10.46
C LEU A 99 13.67 0.83 9.98
N ALA A 100 14.09 -0.37 10.39
CA ALA A 100 15.39 -0.92 10.04
C ALA A 100 15.43 -1.49 8.60
N ASP A 101 14.28 -1.86 8.03
CA ASP A 101 14.20 -2.38 6.66
C ASP A 101 12.96 -1.87 5.91
N PRO A 102 13.04 -0.73 5.20
CA PRO A 102 11.95 -0.22 4.36
C PRO A 102 11.66 -1.11 3.15
N THR A 103 12.56 -2.05 2.84
CA THR A 103 12.40 -3.00 1.74
C THR A 103 12.24 -4.39 2.34
N ALA A 104 11.02 -4.90 2.52
CA ALA A 104 10.70 -6.20 3.14
C ALA A 104 11.43 -7.48 2.60
N VAL A 105 12.40 -7.31 1.72
CA VAL A 105 13.37 -8.23 1.14
C VAL A 105 14.28 -8.90 2.17
N PHE A 106 14.67 -8.25 3.29
CA PHE A 106 15.54 -8.92 4.29
C PHE A 106 14.79 -9.67 5.40
N ARG A 107 13.47 -9.48 5.53
CA ARG A 107 12.63 -10.21 6.51
C ARG A 107 12.73 -11.75 6.41
N PRO A 108 12.82 -12.37 5.21
CA PRO A 108 13.10 -13.81 5.08
C PRO A 108 14.46 -14.21 5.65
N TRP A 109 15.49 -13.37 5.51
CA TRP A 109 16.84 -13.65 6.00
C TRP A 109 16.94 -13.55 7.53
N ILE A 110 16.17 -12.64 8.14
CA ILE A 110 16.00 -12.57 9.60
C ILE A 110 15.27 -13.83 10.10
N ALA A 111 14.21 -14.26 9.42
CA ALA A 111 13.51 -15.52 9.73
C ALA A 111 14.41 -16.77 9.56
N VAL A 112 15.33 -16.77 8.59
CA VAL A 112 16.37 -17.81 8.45
C VAL A 112 17.36 -17.77 9.62
N GLY A 113 17.72 -16.57 10.11
CA GLY A 113 18.52 -16.40 11.32
C GLY A 113 17.84 -16.96 12.57
N ASP A 114 16.52 -16.75 12.72
CA ASP A 114 15.72 -17.34 13.80
C ASP A 114 15.53 -18.85 13.66
N LEU A 115 15.40 -19.34 12.42
CA LEU A 115 15.42 -20.77 12.12
C LEU A 115 16.79 -21.39 12.47
N GLY A 116 17.88 -20.67 12.22
CA GLY A 116 19.23 -21.05 12.66
C GLY A 116 19.35 -21.15 14.18
N ARG A 117 18.74 -20.23 14.95
CA ARG A 117 18.68 -20.31 16.42
C ARG A 117 17.85 -21.50 16.90
N LEU A 118 16.75 -21.81 16.22
CA LEU A 118 15.94 -23.03 16.40
C LEU A 118 16.75 -24.29 16.08
N CYS A 119 17.56 -24.27 15.01
CA CYS A 119 18.49 -25.33 14.67
C CYS A 119 19.60 -25.47 15.72
N ASP A 120 20.10 -24.40 16.33
CA ASP A 120 21.04 -24.47 17.46
C ASP A 120 20.38 -25.08 18.71
N VAL A 121 19.07 -24.83 18.93
CA VAL A 121 18.28 -25.56 19.95
C VAL A 121 18.19 -27.04 19.61
N PHE A 122 17.95 -27.36 18.35
CA PHE A 122 17.83 -28.73 17.86
C PHE A 122 19.18 -29.47 17.94
N LEU A 123 20.29 -28.86 17.52
CA LEU A 123 21.64 -29.41 17.61
C LEU A 123 22.08 -29.63 19.05
N ALA A 124 21.78 -28.71 19.98
CA ALA A 124 22.01 -28.92 21.40
C ALA A 124 21.15 -30.07 21.98
N LEU A 125 19.96 -30.30 21.43
CA LEU A 125 19.10 -31.44 21.77
C LEU A 125 19.66 -32.76 21.18
N VAL A 126 20.24 -32.73 19.99
CA VAL A 126 20.92 -33.89 19.37
C VAL A 126 22.21 -34.23 20.11
N GLU A 127 23.01 -33.25 20.53
CA GLU A 127 24.19 -33.45 21.38
C GLU A 127 23.83 -34.09 22.74
N GLN A 128 22.65 -33.79 23.31
CA GLN A 128 22.14 -34.49 24.49
C GLN A 128 21.87 -35.98 24.23
N ILE A 129 21.31 -36.33 23.07
CA ILE A 129 21.03 -37.71 22.67
C ILE A 129 22.35 -38.46 22.46
N ALA A 130 23.31 -37.84 21.75
CA ALA A 130 24.61 -38.41 21.46
C ALA A 130 25.53 -38.51 22.70
N GLY A 131 25.49 -37.53 23.60
CA GLY A 131 26.26 -37.53 24.85
C GLY A 131 25.77 -38.56 25.86
N ARG A 132 24.45 -38.82 25.92
CA ARG A 132 23.86 -39.89 26.75
C ARG A 132 24.08 -41.30 26.19
N ALA A 133 24.39 -41.46 24.90
CA ALA A 133 24.76 -42.76 24.34
C ALA A 133 26.13 -43.27 24.86
N ARG A 134 26.96 -42.40 25.46
CA ARG A 134 28.28 -42.76 26.01
C ARG A 134 28.27 -43.12 27.51
N GLY A 135 27.19 -42.87 28.25
CA GLY A 135 27.06 -43.21 29.68
C GLY A 135 25.87 -44.13 29.88
N GLY A 136 26.13 -45.43 30.06
CA GLY A 136 25.12 -46.49 30.02
C GLY A 136 24.03 -46.45 31.10
N GLN A 137 23.03 -47.31 30.85
CA GLN A 137 21.96 -47.84 31.71
C GLN A 137 20.57 -47.15 31.72
N THR A 138 19.75 -47.67 30.79
CA THR A 138 18.39 -48.25 30.96
C THR A 138 17.19 -47.44 31.45
N ASP A 139 17.33 -46.27 32.07
CA ASP A 139 16.15 -45.41 32.41
C ASP A 139 15.93 -44.24 31.44
N ILE A 140 16.85 -44.06 30.48
CA ILE A 140 16.91 -42.90 29.59
C ILE A 140 15.80 -42.94 28.52
N TYR A 141 15.39 -44.14 28.08
CA TYR A 141 14.48 -44.33 26.95
C TYR A 141 13.08 -43.71 27.22
N ARG A 142 12.50 -43.88 28.40
CA ARG A 142 11.14 -43.33 28.68
C ARG A 142 11.11 -41.79 28.77
N SER A 143 12.18 -41.16 29.24
CA SER A 143 12.24 -39.70 29.43
C SER A 143 12.54 -38.94 28.13
N THR A 144 13.42 -39.47 27.27
CA THR A 144 13.79 -38.85 25.99
C THR A 144 12.68 -38.95 24.95
N TYR A 145 12.03 -40.12 24.79
CA TYR A 145 10.86 -40.23 23.90
C TYR A 145 9.66 -39.42 24.42
N GLY A 146 9.50 -39.30 25.74
CA GLY A 146 8.48 -38.46 26.34
C GLY A 146 8.71 -36.96 26.11
N LEU A 147 9.96 -36.49 26.08
CA LEU A 147 10.30 -35.10 25.76
C LEU A 147 10.17 -34.83 24.25
N LEU A 148 10.66 -35.75 23.41
CA LEU A 148 10.56 -35.65 21.96
C LEU A 148 9.09 -35.63 21.52
N GLY A 149 8.26 -36.49 22.09
CA GLY A 149 6.81 -36.51 21.85
C GLY A 149 6.10 -35.23 22.31
N ARG A 150 6.56 -34.61 23.41
CA ARG A 150 6.05 -33.30 23.87
C ARG A 150 6.45 -32.18 22.93
N CYS A 151 7.71 -32.11 22.49
CA CYS A 151 8.15 -31.13 21.50
C CYS A 151 7.42 -31.31 20.17
N LEU A 152 7.29 -32.55 19.68
CA LEU A 152 6.54 -32.86 18.45
C LEU A 152 5.05 -32.50 18.61
N GLY A 153 4.48 -32.75 19.79
CA GLY A 153 3.11 -32.40 20.14
C GLY A 153 2.87 -30.90 20.19
N VAL A 154 3.82 -30.11 20.70
CA VAL A 154 3.76 -28.63 20.68
C VAL A 154 3.88 -28.09 19.26
N VAL A 155 4.80 -28.62 18.45
CA VAL A 155 4.93 -28.24 17.03
C VAL A 155 3.65 -28.60 16.26
N ALA A 156 3.11 -29.79 16.47
CA ALA A 156 1.84 -30.22 15.88
C ALA A 156 0.68 -29.31 16.35
N ALA A 157 0.59 -29.01 17.65
CA ALA A 157 -0.42 -28.11 18.19
C ALA A 157 -0.29 -26.70 17.60
N CYS A 158 0.93 -26.18 17.39
CA CYS A 158 1.16 -24.91 16.72
C CYS A 158 0.74 -24.94 15.24
N MET A 159 0.87 -26.07 14.53
CA MET A 159 0.33 -26.22 13.17
C MET A 159 -1.21 -26.23 13.14
N PHE A 160 -1.87 -26.61 14.24
CA PHE A 160 -3.33 -26.55 14.38
C PHE A 160 -3.86 -25.20 14.90
N ILE A 161 -2.99 -24.27 15.31
CA ILE A 161 -3.40 -22.89 15.62
C ILE A 161 -3.48 -22.14 14.29
N PRO A 162 -4.68 -21.75 13.80
CA PRO A 162 -4.78 -20.96 12.59
C PRO A 162 -4.18 -19.58 12.84
N LEU A 163 -2.97 -19.33 12.33
CA LEU A 163 -2.39 -17.98 12.36
C LEU A 163 -3.23 -17.07 11.44
N PRO A 164 -3.81 -15.98 11.96
CA PRO A 164 -4.62 -15.08 11.16
C PRO A 164 -3.72 -14.21 10.27
N PHE A 165 -3.42 -14.69 9.06
CA PHE A 165 -2.69 -13.90 8.05
C PHE A 165 -3.60 -12.80 7.49
N LYS A 166 -3.61 -11.63 8.12
CA LYS A 166 -4.30 -10.44 7.60
C LYS A 166 -3.43 -9.78 6.53
N VAL A 167 -4.03 -9.49 5.37
CA VAL A 167 -3.41 -8.65 4.35
C VAL A 167 -4.08 -7.29 4.41
N THR A 168 -3.30 -6.25 4.64
CA THR A 168 -3.79 -4.87 4.56
C THR A 168 -3.50 -4.38 3.15
N VAL A 169 -4.53 -3.96 2.44
CA VAL A 169 -4.41 -3.41 1.09
C VAL A 169 -4.67 -1.91 1.18
N PRO A 170 -3.71 -1.05 0.81
CA PRO A 170 -3.97 0.37 0.72
C PRO A 170 -4.98 0.62 -0.40
N MET A 171 -6.10 1.24 -0.03
CA MET A 171 -7.21 1.56 -0.94
C MET A 171 -7.36 3.09 -1.00
N ALA A 172 -7.61 3.62 -2.19
CA ALA A 172 -7.93 5.02 -2.42
C ALA A 172 -9.27 5.13 -3.17
N LEU A 173 -9.94 6.28 -3.07
CA LEU A 173 -11.12 6.56 -3.88
C LEU A 173 -10.75 6.54 -5.37
N ASP A 174 -11.63 5.97 -6.19
CA ASP A 174 -11.43 5.93 -7.64
C ASP A 174 -11.67 7.29 -8.30
N ALA A 175 -10.74 8.21 -8.09
CA ALA A 175 -10.79 9.55 -8.67
C ALA A 175 -10.43 9.55 -10.18
N GLN A 176 -9.95 8.44 -10.74
CA GLN A 176 -9.46 8.35 -12.12
C GLN A 176 -10.41 7.63 -13.07
N GLY A 177 -11.23 6.71 -12.58
CA GLY A 177 -12.26 6.01 -13.34
C GLY A 177 -13.64 6.52 -12.97
N THR A 178 -14.26 5.84 -12.02
CA THR A 178 -15.69 5.97 -11.67
C THR A 178 -16.10 7.40 -11.32
N TYR A 179 -15.27 8.12 -10.57
CA TYR A 179 -15.56 9.50 -10.16
C TYR A 179 -14.93 10.55 -11.07
N ALA A 180 -14.19 10.16 -12.11
CA ALA A 180 -13.52 11.12 -12.98
C ALA A 180 -14.50 11.88 -13.86
N VAL A 181 -14.35 13.21 -13.89
CA VAL A 181 -15.04 14.10 -14.83
C VAL A 181 -14.09 14.35 -15.99
N GLN A 182 -14.44 13.83 -17.17
CA GLN A 182 -13.65 13.93 -18.40
C GLN A 182 -14.35 14.80 -19.44
N THR A 183 -13.57 15.37 -20.35
CA THR A 183 -14.05 16.08 -21.53
C THR A 183 -14.63 15.09 -22.54
N GLN A 184 -15.78 15.40 -23.11
CA GLN A 184 -16.38 14.60 -24.19
C GLN A 184 -15.96 15.10 -25.58
N GLN A 185 -15.45 16.32 -25.67
CA GLN A 185 -14.96 16.94 -26.89
C GLN A 185 -13.69 17.73 -26.61
N GLY A 186 -12.86 17.91 -27.64
CA GLY A 186 -11.65 18.73 -27.54
C GLY A 186 -11.95 20.22 -27.61
N GLY A 187 -11.24 21.03 -26.82
CA GLY A 187 -11.39 22.47 -26.82
C GLY A 187 -10.54 23.18 -25.78
N THR A 188 -10.56 24.51 -25.82
CA THR A 188 -9.87 25.38 -24.86
C THR A 188 -10.75 25.62 -23.64
N LEU A 189 -10.21 25.37 -22.45
CA LEU A 189 -10.95 25.55 -21.20
C LEU A 189 -11.19 27.02 -20.89
N ASP A 190 -12.46 27.45 -20.92
CA ASP A 190 -12.85 28.82 -20.58
C ASP A 190 -13.21 28.94 -19.10
N PHE A 191 -13.97 27.96 -18.59
CA PHE A 191 -14.46 27.95 -17.22
C PHE A 191 -14.31 26.57 -16.57
N VAL A 192 -13.97 26.56 -15.29
CA VAL A 192 -14.01 25.39 -14.43
C VAL A 192 -14.58 25.78 -13.06
N ALA A 193 -15.46 24.95 -12.52
CA ALA A 193 -16.03 25.14 -11.20
C ALA A 193 -14.95 24.99 -10.10
N ASN A 194 -15.09 25.76 -9.03
CA ASN A 194 -14.24 25.62 -7.85
C ASN A 194 -14.58 24.35 -7.08
N SER A 195 -13.67 23.93 -6.20
CA SER A 195 -13.93 22.83 -5.28
C SER A 195 -15.14 23.14 -4.38
N GLY A 196 -16.13 22.23 -4.33
CA GLY A 196 -17.33 22.46 -3.52
C GLY A 196 -18.45 21.45 -3.77
N THR A 197 -19.51 21.58 -2.99
CA THR A 197 -20.75 20.80 -3.18
C THR A 197 -21.53 21.34 -4.36
N VAL A 198 -21.88 20.47 -5.30
CA VAL A 198 -22.65 20.77 -6.51
C VAL A 198 -23.95 19.96 -6.52
N THR A 199 -25.01 20.55 -7.06
CA THR A 199 -26.27 19.85 -7.32
C THR A 199 -26.27 19.26 -8.73
N GLU A 200 -27.18 18.32 -8.98
CA GLU A 200 -27.41 17.81 -10.34
C GLU A 200 -27.73 18.97 -11.30
N GLY A 201 -27.16 18.92 -12.51
CA GLY A 201 -27.30 19.97 -13.52
C GLY A 201 -26.42 21.20 -13.31
N THR A 202 -25.59 21.24 -12.26
CA THR A 202 -24.61 22.34 -12.10
C THR A 202 -23.55 22.26 -13.19
N GLN A 203 -23.24 23.39 -13.83
CA GLN A 203 -22.17 23.45 -14.82
C GLN A 203 -20.80 23.31 -14.15
N LEU A 204 -20.04 22.30 -14.55
CA LEU A 204 -18.71 21.99 -14.00
C LEU A 204 -17.59 22.60 -14.82
N TYR A 205 -17.75 22.64 -16.13
CA TYR A 205 -16.76 23.22 -17.04
C TYR A 205 -17.41 23.72 -18.33
N ARG A 206 -16.70 24.64 -18.99
CA ARG A 206 -17.00 25.10 -20.34
C ARG A 206 -15.75 25.05 -21.19
N LEU A 207 -15.84 24.39 -22.33
CA LEU A 207 -14.84 24.42 -23.38
C LEU A 207 -15.29 25.35 -24.50
N THR A 208 -14.32 25.94 -25.20
CA THR A 208 -14.53 26.71 -26.41
C THR A 208 -13.72 26.10 -27.53
N ASN A 209 -14.32 25.88 -28.69
CA ASN A 209 -13.63 25.32 -29.85
C ASN A 209 -13.98 26.14 -31.09
N SER A 210 -13.09 27.08 -31.43
CA SER A 210 -13.27 27.95 -32.59
C SER A 210 -13.27 27.22 -33.92
N LEU A 211 -12.66 26.03 -34.00
CA LEU A 211 -12.70 25.20 -35.20
C LEU A 211 -14.09 24.60 -35.39
N LEU A 212 -14.68 24.07 -34.31
CA LEU A 212 -16.03 23.51 -34.34
C LEU A 212 -17.08 24.56 -34.69
N ASP A 213 -16.93 25.79 -34.19
CA ASP A 213 -17.83 26.89 -34.55
C ASP A 213 -17.73 27.24 -36.05
N GLY A 214 -16.52 27.16 -36.63
CA GLY A 214 -16.30 27.31 -38.06
C GLY A 214 -16.95 26.20 -38.90
N ASP A 215 -16.82 24.95 -38.45
CA ASP A 215 -17.44 23.79 -39.11
C ASP A 215 -18.97 23.87 -39.07
N ILE A 216 -19.54 24.32 -37.95
CA ILE A 216 -21.00 24.55 -37.83
C ILE A 216 -21.45 25.63 -38.81
N ALA A 217 -20.73 26.75 -38.91
CA ALA A 217 -21.07 27.82 -39.84
C ALA A 217 -21.00 27.35 -41.30
N LEU A 218 -20.00 26.54 -41.65
CA LEU A 218 -19.86 25.93 -42.98
C LEU A 218 -21.01 24.96 -43.28
N ALA A 219 -21.34 24.08 -42.32
CA ALA A 219 -22.44 23.12 -42.46
C ALA A 219 -23.80 23.82 -42.62
N GLN A 220 -24.03 24.91 -41.89
CA GLN A 220 -25.24 25.75 -42.04
C GLN A 220 -25.32 26.36 -43.44
N ALA A 221 -24.23 26.91 -43.96
CA ALA A 221 -24.19 27.48 -45.31
C ALA A 221 -24.42 26.40 -46.40
N ASN A 222 -23.89 25.19 -46.20
CA ASN A 222 -24.11 24.07 -47.12
C ASN A 222 -25.57 23.60 -47.10
N LEU A 223 -26.20 23.54 -45.92
CA LEU A 223 -27.61 23.21 -45.78
C LEU A 223 -28.49 24.26 -46.49
N GLU A 224 -28.24 25.55 -46.26
CA GLU A 224 -28.95 26.65 -46.92
C GLU A 224 -28.82 26.56 -48.46
N LEU A 225 -27.62 26.29 -48.96
CA LEU A 225 -27.39 26.11 -50.39
C LEU A 225 -28.18 24.92 -50.97
N ALA A 226 -28.21 23.79 -50.26
CA ALA A 226 -28.98 22.62 -50.67
C ALA A 226 -30.50 22.88 -50.63
N GLU A 227 -30.98 23.64 -49.66
CA GLU A 227 -32.40 24.06 -49.57
C GLU A 227 -32.80 24.94 -50.76
N LEU A 228 -31.95 25.89 -51.14
CA LEU A 228 -32.15 26.75 -52.31
C LEU A 228 -32.17 25.95 -53.61
N GLN A 229 -31.26 24.97 -53.75
CA GLN A 229 -31.25 24.06 -54.90
C GLN A 229 -32.55 23.26 -54.98
N ARG A 230 -33.03 22.71 -53.86
CA ARG A 230 -34.33 22.02 -53.82
C ARG A 230 -35.48 22.94 -54.22
N ALA A 231 -35.53 24.16 -53.68
CA ALA A 231 -36.60 25.11 -53.97
C ALA A 231 -36.75 25.41 -55.47
N THR A 232 -35.65 25.35 -56.23
CA THR A 232 -35.64 25.54 -57.69
C THR A 232 -36.25 24.35 -58.45
N VAL A 233 -36.10 23.14 -57.92
CA VAL A 233 -36.51 21.87 -58.57
C VAL A 233 -37.94 21.43 -58.20
N VAL A 234 -38.47 21.91 -57.07
CA VAL A 234 -39.83 21.62 -56.60
C VAL A 234 -40.90 22.01 -57.63
N GLN A 235 -40.65 23.00 -58.48
CA GLN A 235 -41.62 23.49 -59.46
C GLN A 235 -41.66 22.68 -60.77
N SER A 236 -40.69 21.80 -61.04
CA SER A 236 -40.55 21.16 -62.36
C SER A 236 -40.98 19.70 -62.42
N ASN A 237 -40.68 18.86 -61.43
CA ASN A 237 -40.90 17.41 -61.54
C ASN A 237 -40.88 16.66 -60.19
N ALA A 238 -41.86 15.77 -59.95
CA ALA A 238 -41.99 15.00 -58.71
C ALA A 238 -40.79 14.08 -58.44
N THR A 239 -40.23 13.45 -59.49
CA THR A 239 -39.06 12.56 -59.35
C THR A 239 -37.79 13.34 -59.00
N GLN A 240 -37.63 14.55 -59.54
CA GLN A 240 -36.47 15.40 -59.24
C GLN A 240 -36.57 15.98 -57.82
N ASN A 241 -37.77 16.27 -57.33
CA ASN A 241 -38.00 16.69 -55.95
C ASN A 241 -37.64 15.59 -54.94
N LEU A 242 -37.94 14.32 -55.25
CA LEU A 242 -37.55 13.19 -54.39
C LEU A 242 -36.02 13.10 -54.25
N ILE A 243 -35.29 13.18 -55.37
CA ILE A 243 -33.82 13.15 -55.38
C ILE A 243 -33.23 14.33 -54.59
N ALA A 244 -33.77 15.54 -54.80
CA ALA A 244 -33.32 16.74 -54.08
C ALA A 244 -33.62 16.66 -52.58
N THR A 245 -34.70 16.00 -52.17
CA THR A 245 -35.02 15.77 -50.75
C THR A 245 -34.04 14.77 -50.13
N THR A 246 -33.70 13.68 -50.81
CA THR A 246 -32.66 12.75 -50.33
C THR A 246 -31.29 13.41 -50.20
N GLN A 247 -30.98 14.40 -51.05
CA GLN A 247 -29.73 15.16 -50.96
C GLN A 247 -29.67 16.12 -49.76
N LEU A 248 -30.82 16.50 -49.16
CA LEU A 248 -30.86 17.32 -47.94
C LEU A 248 -30.56 16.52 -46.67
N GLU A 249 -30.87 15.23 -46.66
CA GLU A 249 -30.69 14.38 -45.46
C GLU A 249 -29.23 14.37 -44.98
N ALA A 250 -28.26 14.40 -45.90
CA ALA A 250 -26.84 14.38 -45.56
C ALA A 250 -26.37 15.68 -44.87
N PRO A 251 -26.57 16.89 -45.45
CA PRO A 251 -26.27 18.15 -44.78
C PRO A 251 -27.01 18.35 -43.44
N GLU A 252 -28.29 17.95 -43.36
CA GLU A 252 -29.05 18.01 -42.11
C GLU A 252 -28.43 17.13 -41.02
N THR A 253 -28.05 15.90 -41.37
CA THR A 253 -27.41 14.96 -40.44
C THR A 253 -26.05 15.48 -39.98
N GLU A 254 -25.25 16.02 -40.90
CA GLU A 254 -23.94 16.62 -40.61
C GLU A 254 -24.07 17.80 -39.62
N LEU A 255 -25.00 18.72 -39.88
CA LEU A 255 -25.27 19.84 -38.97
C LEU A 255 -25.74 19.35 -37.60
N ALA A 256 -26.62 18.35 -37.55
CA ALA A 256 -27.10 17.78 -36.29
C ALA A 256 -25.97 17.15 -35.46
N LEU A 257 -25.01 16.47 -36.11
CA LEU A 257 -23.83 15.90 -35.45
C LEU A 257 -22.91 16.97 -34.87
N LEU A 258 -22.67 18.05 -35.63
CA LEU A 258 -21.83 19.17 -35.17
C LEU A 258 -22.49 19.95 -34.02
N LEU A 259 -23.81 20.20 -34.09
CA LEU A 259 -24.56 20.83 -33.00
C LEU A 259 -24.60 19.97 -31.74
N ASN A 260 -24.69 18.64 -31.88
CA ASN A 260 -24.57 17.75 -30.74
C ASN A 260 -23.16 17.80 -30.14
N SER A 261 -22.12 17.83 -30.97
CA SER A 261 -20.73 17.98 -30.52
C SER A 261 -20.51 19.31 -29.78
N GLN A 262 -21.15 20.40 -30.21
CA GLN A 262 -21.08 21.69 -29.52
C GLN A 262 -21.67 21.62 -28.11
N LYS A 263 -22.80 20.92 -27.93
CA LYS A 263 -23.41 20.72 -26.60
C LYS A 263 -22.50 19.95 -25.65
N LEU A 264 -21.61 19.10 -26.19
CA LEU A 264 -20.66 18.31 -25.40
C LEU A 264 -19.45 19.14 -24.89
N LEU A 265 -19.31 20.40 -25.33
CA LEU A 265 -18.31 21.33 -24.81
C LEU A 265 -18.66 21.83 -23.40
N ASP A 266 -19.94 21.85 -23.04
CA ASP A 266 -20.42 22.18 -21.70
C ASP A 266 -20.64 20.92 -20.88
N GLY A 267 -19.88 20.79 -19.78
CA GLY A 267 -20.00 19.67 -18.85
C GLY A 267 -20.89 20.00 -17.66
N TYR A 268 -21.88 19.14 -17.40
CA TYR A 268 -22.79 19.27 -16.25
C TYR A 268 -22.62 18.11 -15.26
N ALA A 269 -22.89 18.39 -13.98
CA ALA A 269 -22.91 17.39 -12.94
C ALA A 269 -24.09 16.42 -13.14
N LYS A 270 -23.80 15.13 -13.35
CA LYS A 270 -24.81 14.08 -13.52
C LYS A 270 -25.57 13.74 -12.24
N GLN A 271 -25.04 14.12 -11.08
CA GLN A 271 -25.61 13.84 -9.77
C GLN A 271 -25.09 14.85 -8.74
N ALA A 272 -25.80 15.00 -7.62
CA ALA A 272 -25.35 15.83 -6.52
C ALA A 272 -24.13 15.21 -5.80
N GLY A 273 -23.15 16.03 -5.45
CA GLY A 273 -21.91 15.54 -4.87
C GLY A 273 -20.90 16.64 -4.57
N PHE A 274 -19.69 16.24 -4.16
CA PHE A 274 -18.55 17.12 -3.99
C PHE A 274 -17.67 17.07 -5.24
N PHE A 275 -17.50 18.21 -5.89
CA PHE A 275 -16.60 18.35 -7.03
C PHE A 275 -15.23 18.85 -6.58
N GLU A 276 -14.18 18.19 -7.06
CA GLU A 276 -12.79 18.57 -6.84
C GLU A 276 -12.10 18.73 -8.21
N PRO A 277 -11.73 19.97 -8.61
CA PRO A 277 -11.02 20.20 -9.86
C PRO A 277 -9.60 19.63 -9.79
N GLY A 278 -9.11 19.10 -10.91
CA GLY A 278 -7.74 18.60 -11.02
C GLY A 278 -6.72 19.73 -10.98
N PHE A 279 -5.61 19.52 -10.26
CA PHE A 279 -4.56 20.53 -10.10
C PHE A 279 -3.87 20.96 -11.41
N GLU A 280 -3.92 20.10 -12.44
CA GLU A 280 -3.30 20.34 -13.75
C GLU A 280 -4.15 21.22 -14.67
N VAL A 281 -5.41 21.47 -14.29
CA VAL A 281 -6.41 22.08 -15.15
C VAL A 281 -6.41 23.58 -14.93
N ARG A 282 -6.00 24.33 -15.97
CA ARG A 282 -5.95 25.79 -15.96
C ARG A 282 -6.82 26.36 -17.07
N THR A 283 -7.53 27.44 -16.79
CA THR A 283 -8.25 28.19 -17.82
C THR A 283 -7.26 28.67 -18.89
N GLY A 284 -7.70 28.63 -20.15
CA GLY A 284 -6.88 28.88 -21.34
C GLY A 284 -6.08 27.67 -21.85
N ALA A 285 -6.05 26.54 -21.15
CA ALA A 285 -5.39 25.33 -21.64
C ALA A 285 -6.26 24.60 -22.69
N TYR A 286 -5.62 24.09 -23.75
CA TYR A 286 -6.28 23.21 -24.71
C TYR A 286 -6.34 21.78 -24.15
N LEU A 287 -7.54 21.22 -24.10
CA LEU A 287 -7.82 19.86 -23.64
C LEU A 287 -8.29 19.02 -24.83
N VAL A 288 -7.76 17.80 -24.92
CA VAL A 288 -8.20 16.81 -25.93
C VAL A 288 -9.45 16.08 -25.39
N GLU A 289 -10.21 15.42 -26.25
CA GLU A 289 -11.25 14.48 -25.84
C GLU A 289 -10.70 13.44 -24.83
N GLY A 290 -11.47 13.15 -23.77
CA GLY A 290 -11.08 12.25 -22.70
C GLY A 290 -10.14 12.85 -21.65
N SER A 291 -9.75 14.12 -21.78
CA SER A 291 -8.90 14.80 -20.78
C SER A 291 -9.64 14.94 -19.46
N ARG A 292 -8.91 14.74 -18.36
CA ARG A 292 -9.47 14.81 -17.00
C ARG A 292 -9.56 16.24 -16.51
N ILE A 293 -10.76 16.67 -16.11
CA ILE A 293 -11.01 17.99 -15.51
C ILE A 293 -11.01 17.92 -13.98
N GLY A 294 -11.48 16.82 -13.40
CA GLY A 294 -11.56 16.68 -11.95
C GLY A 294 -12.21 15.37 -11.53
N ALA A 295 -12.66 15.33 -10.28
CA ALA A 295 -13.45 14.22 -9.74
C ALA A 295 -14.75 14.73 -9.11
N LEU A 296 -15.85 14.02 -9.33
CA LEU A 296 -17.16 14.28 -8.72
C LEU A 296 -17.52 13.11 -7.80
N TYR A 297 -17.44 13.34 -6.49
CA TYR A 297 -17.76 12.35 -5.47
C TYR A 297 -19.24 12.47 -5.08
N PRO A 298 -20.10 11.48 -5.37
CA PRO A 298 -21.50 11.52 -4.97
C PRO A 298 -21.66 11.50 -3.45
N ALA A 299 -22.68 12.20 -2.95
CA ALA A 299 -23.11 12.06 -1.57
C ALA A 299 -24.01 10.81 -1.45
N GLY A 300 -23.41 9.62 -1.37
CA GLY A 300 -24.12 8.35 -1.26
C GLY A 300 -23.50 7.40 -0.23
N ASP A 301 -24.24 6.34 0.11
CA ASP A 301 -23.83 5.32 1.08
C ASP A 301 -22.77 4.34 0.53
N THR A 302 -22.52 4.36 -0.78
CA THR A 302 -21.59 3.47 -1.47
C THR A 302 -20.38 4.22 -2.02
N ALA A 303 -19.19 3.72 -1.69
CA ALA A 303 -17.92 4.25 -2.17
C ALA A 303 -17.16 3.18 -2.97
N VAL A 304 -16.70 3.54 -4.16
CA VAL A 304 -15.84 2.69 -4.99
C VAL A 304 -14.39 3.02 -4.66
N LEU A 305 -13.67 2.00 -4.20
CA LEU A 305 -12.27 2.08 -3.80
C LEU A 305 -11.42 1.23 -4.74
N ILE A 306 -10.26 1.73 -5.12
CA ILE A 306 -9.26 1.01 -5.91
C ILE A 306 -7.96 0.94 -5.10
N GLY A 307 -7.33 -0.23 -5.13
CA GLY A 307 -6.05 -0.47 -4.49
C GLY A 307 -5.28 -1.56 -5.22
N GLN A 308 -3.96 -1.52 -5.11
CA GLN A 308 -3.10 -2.53 -5.72
C GLN A 308 -3.18 -3.82 -4.90
N PHE A 309 -3.67 -4.89 -5.53
CA PHE A 309 -3.79 -6.19 -4.90
C PHE A 309 -2.69 -7.14 -5.38
N PRO A 310 -2.04 -7.91 -4.49
CA PRO A 310 -0.98 -8.83 -4.90
C PRO A 310 -1.52 -9.96 -5.78
N GLU A 311 -0.90 -10.13 -6.95
CA GLU A 311 -1.35 -11.03 -8.02
C GLU A 311 -1.50 -12.49 -7.56
N ASN A 312 -0.59 -12.96 -6.71
CA ASN A 312 -0.57 -14.31 -6.16
C ASN A 312 -1.78 -14.65 -5.25
N ARG A 313 -2.64 -13.67 -4.94
CA ARG A 313 -3.86 -13.86 -4.15
C ARG A 313 -5.16 -13.62 -4.92
N ILE A 314 -5.10 -13.22 -6.19
CA ILE A 314 -6.28 -12.90 -7.01
C ILE A 314 -7.22 -14.10 -7.17
N ALA A 315 -6.66 -15.32 -7.33
CA ALA A 315 -7.46 -16.54 -7.48
C ALA A 315 -8.39 -16.79 -6.29
N ARG A 316 -8.02 -16.36 -5.08
CA ARG A 316 -8.82 -16.52 -3.86
C ARG A 316 -9.91 -15.47 -3.69
N LEU A 317 -9.91 -14.44 -4.53
CA LEU A 317 -10.88 -13.33 -4.50
C LEU A 317 -12.01 -13.51 -5.52
N ARG A 318 -11.77 -14.35 -6.55
CA ARG A 318 -12.75 -14.65 -7.62
C ARG A 318 -13.81 -15.66 -7.18
N ASP A 319 -13.43 -16.61 -6.36
CA ASP A 319 -14.38 -17.47 -5.66
C ASP A 319 -14.83 -16.70 -4.43
N GLY A 320 -16.14 -16.50 -4.25
CA GLY A 320 -16.74 -15.79 -3.12
C GLY A 320 -16.49 -16.49 -1.79
N ASP A 321 -15.22 -16.51 -1.38
CA ASP A 321 -14.66 -17.32 -0.32
C ASP A 321 -15.13 -16.74 1.02
N PRO A 322 -15.92 -17.47 1.83
CA PRO A 322 -16.46 -16.98 3.10
C PRO A 322 -15.38 -16.62 4.13
N TYR A 323 -14.11 -16.94 3.86
CA TYR A 323 -12.94 -16.61 4.70
C TYR A 323 -12.29 -15.26 4.39
N PHE A 324 -12.79 -14.50 3.40
CA PHE A 324 -12.44 -13.09 3.18
C PHE A 324 -13.61 -12.16 3.55
N PRO A 325 -14.04 -12.08 4.82
CA PRO A 325 -14.89 -10.97 5.23
C PRO A 325 -14.09 -9.68 5.02
N PHE A 326 -14.61 -8.76 4.21
CA PHE A 326 -14.08 -7.40 4.14
C PHE A 326 -14.21 -6.78 5.54
N GLY A 327 -13.11 -6.82 6.29
CA GLY A 327 -13.03 -6.19 7.61
C GLY A 327 -13.20 -4.69 7.46
N THR A 328 -13.86 -4.07 8.45
CA THR A 328 -14.10 -2.63 8.59
C THR A 328 -12.95 -1.77 8.01
N ALA A 329 -13.28 -0.95 7.02
CA ALA A 329 -12.36 0.07 6.50
C ALA A 329 -11.96 1.01 7.64
N ARG A 330 -10.69 0.98 8.03
CA ARG A 330 -10.14 1.93 9.01
C ARG A 330 -9.60 3.13 8.22
N LYS A 331 -10.24 4.27 8.35
CA LYS A 331 -9.78 5.54 7.78
C LYS A 331 -8.47 5.93 8.47
N SER A 332 -7.33 5.82 7.80
CA SER A 332 -6.10 6.48 8.29
C SER A 332 -6.18 7.93 7.85
N LEU A 333 -6.50 8.81 8.79
CA LEU A 333 -6.29 10.25 8.63
C LEU A 333 -4.78 10.46 8.70
N GLY A 334 -4.14 10.54 7.53
CA GLY A 334 -2.78 11.05 7.36
C GLY A 334 -2.83 12.54 7.12
#